data_AF-A0A3D5X8P7-F1
#
_entry.id   AF-A0A3D5X8P7-F1
#
_cell.length_a   1.000
_cell.length_b   1.000
_cell.length_c   1.000
_cell.angle_alpha   90.00
_cell.angle_beta   90.00
_cell.angle_gamma   90.00
#
_symmetry.space_group_name_H-M   'P 1'
#
loop_
_entity.id
_entity.type
_entity.pdbx_description
1 polymer ?
#
loop_
_entity_poly.entity_id
_entity_poly.type
_entity_poly.pdbx_seq_one_letter_code
_entity_poly.pdbx_strand_id
1 'polypeptide(L)'
;MIKYPNTTLAVLAGGKASRMQGANKALLKHNGITFIEQIIKNLSAEFRETIIISNDNEISKIMPCPIYTDIIRDKGPLGGIHSALTNALNPAVFIVSCDMPFVNTKVVDRINEQASIEDFEA
;
A
#
# COMPACT_ATOMS: atom_id res chain seq x y z
N MET A 1 -6.71 -18.08 -9.13
CA MET A 1 -5.54 -18.50 -8.33
C MET A 1 -4.81 -17.23 -7.96
N ILE A 2 -4.42 -17.04 -6.70
CA ILE A 2 -3.69 -15.83 -6.27
C ILE A 2 -2.28 -15.85 -6.87
N LYS A 3 -1.87 -14.77 -7.55
CA LYS A 3 -0.60 -14.71 -8.27
C LYS A 3 0.62 -14.52 -7.36
N TYR A 4 0.46 -13.79 -6.26
CA TYR A 4 1.52 -13.51 -5.28
C TYR A 4 1.15 -14.09 -3.90
N PRO A 5 1.24 -15.42 -3.72
CA PRO A 5 0.73 -16.10 -2.52
C PRO A 5 1.54 -15.86 -1.25
N ASN A 6 2.81 -15.43 -1.39
CA ASN A 6 3.75 -15.17 -0.29
C ASN A 6 4.13 -13.69 -0.19
N THR A 7 3.29 -12.80 -0.72
CA THR A 7 3.53 -11.36 -0.72
C THR A 7 2.31 -10.63 -0.19
N THR A 8 2.54 -9.69 0.72
CA THR A 8 1.53 -8.73 1.19
C THR A 8 1.54 -7.50 0.28
N LEU A 9 0.37 -7.04 -0.15
CA LEU A 9 0.22 -5.72 -0.74
C LEU A 9 0.08 -4.69 0.39
N ALA A 10 0.95 -3.69 0.44
CA ALA A 10 0.84 -2.57 1.37
C ALA A 10 0.65 -1.25 0.61
N VAL A 11 -0.48 -0.58 0.86
CA VAL A 11 -0.76 0.75 0.30
C VAL A 11 -0.41 1.84 1.32
N LEU A 12 0.57 2.68 1.00
CA LEU A 12 0.91 3.85 1.82
C LEU A 12 -0.05 4.99 1.49
N ALA A 13 -1.02 5.19 2.37
CA ALA A 13 -2.14 6.12 2.20
C ALA A 13 -2.13 7.25 3.24
N GLY A 14 -0.93 7.71 3.60
CA GLY A 14 -0.70 8.75 4.60
C GLY A 14 0.42 9.71 4.23
N GLY A 15 0.71 10.64 5.14
CA GLY A 15 1.73 11.67 4.98
C GLY A 15 1.17 13.08 5.24
N LYS A 16 2.04 14.07 5.35
CA LYS A 16 1.66 15.42 5.80
C LYS A 16 0.78 16.21 4.84
N ALA A 17 0.59 15.75 3.60
CA ALA A 17 -0.18 16.43 2.56
C ALA A 17 0.06 17.96 2.49
N SER A 18 1.30 18.40 2.76
CA SER A 18 1.63 19.81 3.04
C SER A 18 1.38 20.75 1.86
N ARG A 19 1.42 20.21 0.63
CA ARG A 19 1.12 20.94 -0.62
C ARG A 19 -0.38 20.96 -0.97
N MET A 20 -1.21 20.19 -0.28
CA MET A 20 -2.65 20.03 -0.54
C MET A 20 -3.51 20.47 0.64
N GLN A 21 -2.98 21.34 1.50
CA GLN A 21 -3.70 21.89 2.66
C GLN A 21 -4.28 20.80 3.59
N GLY A 22 -3.59 19.67 3.72
CA GLY A 22 -4.00 18.57 4.59
C GLY A 22 -5.00 17.58 3.98
N ALA A 23 -5.41 17.75 2.71
CA ALA A 23 -6.29 16.79 2.05
C ALA A 23 -5.59 15.43 1.85
N ASN A 24 -6.21 14.35 2.31
CA ASN A 24 -5.70 13.00 2.11
C ASN A 24 -5.80 12.60 0.64
N LYS A 25 -4.64 12.48 -0.02
CA LYS A 25 -4.53 12.12 -1.45
C LYS A 25 -5.21 10.81 -1.79
N ALA A 26 -5.21 9.85 -0.87
CA ALA A 26 -5.83 8.54 -1.08
C ALA A 26 -7.33 8.65 -1.38
N LEU A 27 -7.98 9.71 -0.88
CA LEU A 27 -9.41 9.97 -1.03
C LEU A 27 -9.75 10.84 -2.26
N LEU A 28 -8.74 11.32 -3.00
CA LEU A 28 -8.99 12.02 -4.27
C LEU A 28 -9.66 11.10 -5.26
N LYS A 29 -10.59 11.64 -6.04
CA LYS A 29 -11.38 10.87 -7.00
C LYS A 29 -10.91 11.09 -8.42
N HIS A 30 -10.80 10.01 -9.17
CA HIS A 30 -10.70 10.00 -10.62
C HIS A 30 -11.89 9.23 -11.19
N ASN A 31 -12.69 9.87 -12.04
CA ASN A 31 -13.94 9.31 -12.57
C ASN A 31 -14.89 8.76 -11.48
N GLY A 32 -14.99 9.47 -10.35
CA GLY A 32 -15.89 9.12 -9.24
C GLY A 32 -15.36 8.07 -8.26
N ILE A 33 -14.23 7.43 -8.56
CA ILE A 33 -13.60 6.39 -7.73
C ILE A 33 -12.38 6.99 -7.03
N THR A 34 -12.21 6.73 -5.74
CA THR A 34 -11.04 7.22 -4.99
C THR A 34 -9.75 6.52 -5.46
N PHE A 35 -8.61 7.17 -5.28
CA PHE A 35 -7.32 6.60 -5.68
C PHE A 35 -7.04 5.28 -4.97
N ILE A 36 -7.35 5.19 -3.67
CA ILE A 36 -7.17 3.96 -2.92
C ILE A 36 -8.09 2.83 -3.39
N GLU A 37 -9.37 3.12 -3.68
CA GLU A 37 -10.28 2.14 -4.27
C GLU A 37 -9.74 1.63 -5.61
N GLN A 38 -9.15 2.52 -6.43
CA GLN A 38 -8.60 2.14 -7.73
C GLN A 38 -7.38 1.22 -7.59
N ILE A 39 -6.46 1.51 -6.67
CA ILE A 39 -5.29 0.66 -6.38
C ILE A 39 -5.75 -0.72 -5.90
N ILE A 40 -6.67 -0.75 -4.93
CA ILE A 40 -7.15 -1.99 -4.33
C ILE A 40 -7.88 -2.84 -5.38
N LYS A 41 -8.74 -2.23 -6.19
CA LYS A 41 -9.41 -2.90 -7.32
C LYS A 41 -8.41 -3.51 -8.31
N ASN A 42 -7.32 -2.82 -8.61
CA ASN A 42 -6.36 -3.26 -9.62
C ASN A 42 -5.43 -4.37 -9.13
N LEU A 43 -5.17 -4.45 -7.82
CA LEU A 43 -4.10 -5.28 -7.28
C LEU A 43 -4.57 -6.34 -6.27
N SER A 44 -5.51 -6.06 -5.36
CA SER A 44 -5.66 -6.86 -4.13
C SER A 44 -6.02 -8.33 -4.38
N ALA A 45 -6.78 -8.62 -5.44
CA ALA A 45 -7.17 -9.98 -5.82
C ALA A 45 -5.98 -10.90 -6.16
N GLU A 46 -4.83 -10.31 -6.49
CA GLU A 46 -3.60 -11.02 -6.85
C GLU A 46 -2.69 -11.30 -5.65
N PHE A 47 -2.99 -10.73 -4.46
CA PHE A 47 -2.21 -10.89 -3.24
C PHE A 47 -3.00 -11.68 -2.19
N ARG A 48 -2.29 -12.43 -1.35
CA ARG A 48 -2.90 -13.15 -0.23
C ARG A 48 -3.40 -12.22 0.87
N GLU A 49 -2.68 -11.12 1.07
CA GLU A 49 -2.98 -10.11 2.07
C GLU A 49 -2.89 -8.72 1.43
N THR A 50 -3.78 -7.84 1.86
CA THR A 50 -3.73 -6.42 1.53
C THR A 50 -3.94 -5.60 2.78
N ILE A 51 -2.99 -4.71 3.07
CA ILE A 51 -3.02 -3.79 4.21
C ILE A 51 -2.88 -2.35 3.74
N ILE A 52 -3.40 -1.41 4.52
CA ILE A 52 -3.27 0.02 4.28
C ILE A 52 -2.53 0.65 5.45
N ILE A 53 -1.53 1.49 5.15
CA ILE A 53 -0.85 2.28 6.17
C ILE A 53 -1.36 3.72 6.08
N SER A 54 -2.08 4.16 7.12
CA SER A 54 -2.58 5.52 7.22
C SER A 54 -2.76 5.94 8.67
N ASN A 55 -2.44 7.20 8.96
CA ASN A 55 -2.77 7.84 10.24
C ASN A 55 -4.13 8.55 10.21
N ASP A 56 -4.84 8.47 9.08
CA ASP A 56 -6.16 9.07 8.85
C ASP A 56 -7.24 7.99 8.97
N ASN A 57 -8.25 8.25 9.82
CA ASN A 57 -9.36 7.35 10.06
C ASN A 57 -10.45 7.42 8.99
N GLU A 58 -10.44 8.40 8.08
CA GLU A 58 -11.45 8.50 7.02
C GLU A 58 -11.39 7.29 6.06
N ILE A 59 -10.20 6.73 5.84
CA ILE A 59 -10.02 5.56 4.97
C ILE A 59 -10.75 4.34 5.54
N SER A 60 -10.79 4.17 6.87
CA SER A 60 -11.46 3.02 7.50
C SER A 60 -12.97 3.03 7.29
N LYS A 61 -13.55 4.15 6.85
CA LYS A 61 -14.97 4.27 6.54
C LYS A 61 -15.34 3.74 5.15
N ILE A 62 -14.36 3.65 4.24
CA ILE A 62 -14.58 3.28 2.84
C ILE A 62 -13.85 2.00 2.43
N MET A 63 -12.84 1.57 3.17
CA MET A 63 -12.04 0.38 2.88
C MET A 63 -12.27 -0.73 3.90
N PRO A 64 -12.60 -1.96 3.48
CA PRO A 64 -12.71 -3.10 4.39
C PRO A 64 -11.35 -3.76 4.72
N CYS A 65 -10.24 -3.28 4.17
CA CYS A 65 -8.92 -3.84 4.43
C CYS A 65 -8.40 -3.46 5.83
N PRO A 66 -7.55 -4.29 6.45
CA PRO A 66 -6.82 -3.90 7.66
C PRO A 66 -6.05 -2.59 7.45
N ILE A 67 -6.20 -1.67 8.41
CA ILE A 67 -5.53 -0.37 8.40
C ILE A 67 -4.64 -0.27 9.64
N TYR A 68 -3.37 0.06 9.42
CA TYR A 68 -2.39 0.29 10.48
C TYR A 68 -1.90 1.73 10.43
N THR A 69 -1.63 2.29 11.61
CA THR A 69 -1.00 3.61 11.75
C THR A 69 0.52 3.47 11.77
N ASP A 70 1.23 4.58 11.56
CA ASP A 70 2.69 4.57 11.71
C ASP A 70 3.07 4.18 13.15
N ILE A 71 3.92 3.16 13.28
CA ILE A 71 4.52 2.77 14.57
C ILE A 71 5.38 3.91 15.11
N ILE A 72 6.14 4.57 14.23
CA ILE A 72 6.94 5.76 14.54
C ILE A 72 6.45 6.91 13.67
N ARG A 73 5.74 7.85 14.30
CA ARG A 73 5.17 9.02 13.61
C ARG A 73 6.25 9.93 13.02
N ASP A 74 5.85 10.68 11.99
CA ASP A 74 6.63 11.76 11.38
C ASP A 74 7.98 11.34 10.74
N LYS A 75 8.12 10.07 10.33
CA LYS A 75 9.31 9.55 9.62
C LYS A 75 9.17 9.50 8.10
N GLY A 76 8.12 10.10 7.55
CA GLY A 76 7.86 10.10 6.11
C GLY A 76 7.63 8.68 5.57
N PRO A 77 7.96 8.40 4.29
CA PRO A 77 7.73 7.11 3.68
C PRO A 77 8.36 5.93 4.41
N LEU A 78 9.55 6.11 5.02
CA LEU A 78 10.23 5.06 5.77
C LEU A 78 9.44 4.61 7.01
N GLY A 79 8.72 5.51 7.69
CA GLY A 79 7.84 5.15 8.80
C GLY A 79 6.69 4.26 8.36
N GLY A 80 6.12 4.57 7.20
CA GLY A 80 5.06 3.76 6.58
C GLY A 80 5.56 2.39 6.12
N ILE A 81 6.74 2.33 5.49
CA ILE A 81 7.41 1.09 5.09
C ILE A 81 7.68 0.21 6.31
N HIS A 82 8.26 0.77 7.37
CA HIS A 82 8.52 0.04 8.62
C HIS A 82 7.22 -0.54 9.22
N SER A 83 6.14 0.23 9.22
CA SER A 83 4.85 -0.21 9.73
C SER A 83 4.22 -1.29 8.85
N ALA A 84 4.36 -1.19 7.52
CA ALA A 84 3.93 -2.23 6.59
C ALA A 84 4.69 -3.55 6.82
N LEU A 85 6.02 -3.49 6.88
CA LEU A 85 6.87 -4.68 7.11
C LEU A 85 6.58 -5.34 8.46
N THR A 86 6.32 -4.55 9.51
CA THR A 86 6.04 -5.07 10.86
C THR A 86 4.68 -5.77 10.95
N ASN A 87 3.67 -5.31 10.20
CA ASN A 87 2.30 -5.85 10.27
C ASN A 87 1.97 -6.86 9.17
N ALA A 88 2.82 -7.03 8.17
CA ALA A 88 2.60 -8.00 7.10
C ALA A 88 2.68 -9.45 7.62
N LEU A 89 1.77 -10.30 7.13
CA LEU A 89 1.74 -11.74 7.45
C LEU A 89 2.66 -12.57 6.54
N ASN A 90 3.20 -11.99 5.48
CA ASN A 90 3.98 -12.69 4.46
C ASN A 90 5.45 -12.23 4.45
N PRO A 91 6.38 -13.09 3.99
CA PRO A 91 7.82 -12.78 3.99
C PRO A 91 8.21 -11.62 3.06
N ALA A 92 7.42 -11.36 2.02
CA ALA A 92 7.63 -10.24 1.11
C ALA A 92 6.49 -9.23 1.21
N VAL A 93 6.79 -7.95 0.98
CA VAL A 93 5.80 -6.87 0.91
C VAL A 93 6.00 -6.07 -0.36
N PHE A 94 4.95 -6.03 -1.20
CA PHE A 94 4.88 -5.09 -2.30
C PHE A 94 4.29 -3.77 -1.81
N ILE A 95 5.11 -2.72 -1.81
CA ILE A 95 4.73 -1.41 -1.28
C ILE A 95 4.37 -0.47 -2.41
N VAL A 96 3.20 0.15 -2.33
CA VAL A 96 2.70 1.11 -3.33
C VAL A 96 2.19 2.38 -2.66
N SER A 97 2.54 3.54 -3.23
CA SER A 97 2.03 4.83 -2.78
C SER A 97 0.60 5.08 -3.31
N CYS A 98 -0.23 5.74 -2.49
CA CYS A 98 -1.60 6.10 -2.86
C CYS A 98 -1.74 7.08 -4.04
N ASP A 99 -0.65 7.72 -4.47
CA ASP A 99 -0.63 8.61 -5.64
C ASP A 99 -0.40 7.89 -6.97
N MET A 100 -0.39 6.55 -6.97
CA MET A 100 -0.30 5.72 -8.18
C MET A 100 -1.62 4.98 -8.49
N PRO A 101 -2.75 5.68 -8.75
CA PRO A 101 -4.06 5.05 -8.92
C PRO A 101 -4.17 4.12 -10.14
N PHE A 102 -3.23 4.22 -11.09
CA PHE A 102 -3.20 3.42 -12.32
C PHE A 102 -2.18 2.27 -12.28
N VAL A 103 -1.57 2.02 -11.12
CA VAL A 103 -0.74 0.83 -10.91
C VAL A 103 -1.53 -0.43 -11.25
N ASN A 104 -0.87 -1.40 -11.87
CA ASN A 104 -1.46 -2.66 -12.26
C ASN A 104 -0.43 -3.79 -12.15
N THR A 105 -0.91 -5.02 -12.37
CA THR A 105 -0.14 -6.24 -12.18
C THR A 105 1.13 -6.32 -13.03
N LYS A 106 1.21 -5.67 -14.19
CA LYS A 106 2.43 -5.66 -15.02
C LYS A 106 3.61 -4.96 -14.34
N VAL A 107 3.32 -3.93 -13.53
CA VAL A 107 4.35 -3.24 -12.73
C VAL A 107 4.85 -4.17 -11.61
N VAL A 108 3.91 -4.86 -10.96
CA VAL A 108 4.23 -5.84 -9.91
C VAL A 108 5.10 -6.97 -10.49
N ASP A 109 4.70 -7.53 -11.64
CA ASP A 109 5.45 -8.57 -12.34
C ASP A 109 6.90 -8.14 -12.59
N ARG A 110 7.07 -6.95 -13.16
CA ARG A 110 8.40 -6.44 -13.50
C ARG A 110 9.29 -6.20 -12.28
N ILE A 111 8.71 -5.77 -11.17
CA ILE A 111 9.47 -5.60 -9.91
C ILE A 111 9.79 -6.97 -9.31
N ASN A 112 8.84 -7.90 -9.32
CA ASN A 112 9.01 -9.24 -8.78
C ASN A 112 10.06 -10.06 -9.56
N GLU A 113 10.14 -9.89 -10.88
CA GLU A 113 11.19 -10.47 -11.74
C GLU A 113 12.61 -10.01 -11.35
N GLN A 114 12.74 -8.86 -10.70
CA GLN A 114 14.01 -8.30 -10.26
C GLN A 114 14.26 -8.51 -8.76
N ALA A 115 13.25 -8.98 -8.02
CA ALA A 115 13.33 -9.20 -6.59
C ALA A 115 13.81 -10.64 -6.33
N SER A 116 15.13 -10.83 -6.27
CA SER A 116 15.73 -12.08 -5.79
C SER A 116 15.64 -12.15 -4.27
N ILE A 117 14.83 -13.05 -3.72
CA ILE A 117 14.77 -13.31 -2.27
C ILE A 117 16.07 -13.98 -1.78
N GLU A 118 16.81 -14.63 -2.68
CA GLU A 118 18.07 -15.34 -2.41
C GLU A 118 19.23 -14.40 -2.00
N ASP A 119 19.11 -13.08 -2.21
CA ASP A 119 20.16 -12.11 -1.87
C ASP A 119 20.04 -11.51 -0.45
N PHE A 120 19.01 -11.90 0.32
CA PHE A 120 18.76 -11.39 1.67
C PHE A 120 18.80 -12.52 2.71
N GLU A 121 19.93 -13.22 2.80
CA GLU A 121 20.29 -13.90 4.06
C GLU A 121 20.83 -12.87 5.05
N ALA A 122 20.16 -12.75 6.20
CA ALA A 122 20.59 -11.92 7.33
C ALA A 122 21.59 -12.68 8.22
#